data_AF-A0A7S3CEY6-F1
#
_entry.id   AF-A0A7S3CEY6-F1
#
_cell.length_a   1.000
_cell.length_b   1.000
_cell.length_c   1.000
_cell.angle_alpha   90.00
_cell.angle_beta   90.00
_cell.angle_gamma   90.00
#
_symmetry.space_group_name_H-M   'P 1'
#
loop_
_entity.id
_entity.type
_entity.pdbx_description
1 polymer ?
#
loop_
_entity_poly.entity_id
_entity_poly.type
_entity_poly.pdbx_seq_one_letter_code
_entity_poly.pdbx_strand_id
1 'polypeptide(L)'
;VDHAVMWYTGRGGPSVIPISLQERKHIIQARNHLAGSLEGDQLPPLMRDERTCSRCFQRDNCMGLHKLVEGGTAESSGIPDKFELITSQWPPSHSNFFQKWYRALCYEEEYGRNRSRLNRSSKGFDLLLHAEAVHPLSQEKERAPDLGHCYTFKLSKSS
;
A
#
# COMPACT_ATOMS: atom_id res chain seq x y z
N VAL A 1 -28.06 0.23 1.13
CA VAL A 1 -27.92 0.79 -0.23
C VAL A 1 -27.24 -0.27 -1.05
N ASP A 2 -27.96 -0.85 -2.01
CA ASP A 2 -27.52 -2.05 -2.73
C ASP A 2 -27.12 -1.77 -4.19
N HIS A 3 -27.26 -0.52 -4.62
CA HIS A 3 -26.92 -0.06 -5.95
C HIS A 3 -26.26 1.32 -5.86
N ALA A 4 -25.32 1.57 -6.76
CA ALA A 4 -24.69 2.86 -6.99
C ALA A 4 -24.91 3.28 -8.44
N VAL A 5 -24.78 4.59 -8.72
CA VAL A 5 -24.84 5.12 -10.08
C VAL A 5 -23.50 5.80 -10.38
N MET A 6 -22.87 5.39 -11.49
CA MET A 6 -21.66 6.00 -12.01
C MET A 6 -21.98 6.68 -13.34
N TRP A 7 -21.76 7.99 -13.41
CA TRP A 7 -22.04 8.79 -14.60
C TRP A 7 -20.74 9.14 -15.32
N TYR A 8 -20.52 8.56 -16.50
CA TYR A 8 -19.39 8.94 -17.35
C TYR A 8 -19.79 10.10 -18.25
N THR A 9 -19.30 11.31 -18.01
CA THR A 9 -19.68 12.50 -18.81
C THR A 9 -19.34 12.39 -20.30
N GLY A 10 -18.36 11.58 -20.67
CA GLY A 10 -17.96 11.32 -22.06
C GLY A 10 -18.67 10.15 -22.75
N ARG A 11 -19.53 9.40 -22.05
CA ARG A 11 -20.44 8.40 -22.65
C ARG A 11 -21.87 8.79 -22.32
N GLY A 12 -22.78 8.73 -23.28
CA GLY A 12 -24.16 9.18 -23.06
C GLY A 12 -24.96 8.28 -22.11
N GLY A 13 -24.80 8.43 -20.80
CA GLY A 13 -25.75 7.91 -19.81
C GLY A 13 -25.15 7.36 -18.49
N PRO A 14 -26.02 7.14 -17.48
CA PRO A 14 -25.64 6.54 -16.21
C PRO A 14 -25.38 5.04 -16.34
N SER A 15 -24.37 4.55 -15.65
CA SER A 15 -24.15 3.12 -15.38
C SER A 15 -24.63 2.79 -13.97
N VAL A 16 -25.59 1.87 -13.84
CA VAL A 16 -26.02 1.36 -12.53
C VAL A 16 -25.09 0.21 -12.13
N ILE A 17 -24.51 0.28 -10.95
CA ILE A 17 -23.57 -0.71 -10.41
C ILE A 17 -24.22 -1.38 -9.20
N PRO A 18 -24.46 -2.70 -9.21
CA PRO A 18 -24.89 -3.40 -8.01
C PRO A 18 -23.74 -3.44 -7.00
N ILE A 19 -24.04 -3.25 -5.71
CA ILE A 19 -23.05 -3.28 -4.63
C ILE A 19 -23.12 -4.65 -3.98
N SER A 20 -22.26 -5.58 -4.41
CA SER A 20 -22.22 -6.91 -3.81
C SER A 20 -21.50 -6.91 -2.46
N LEU A 21 -21.92 -7.81 -1.58
CA LEU A 21 -21.24 -8.00 -0.30
C LEU A 21 -19.80 -8.53 -0.47
N GLN A 22 -19.55 -9.30 -1.55
CA GLN A 22 -18.23 -9.83 -1.87
C GLN A 22 -17.26 -8.74 -2.33
N GLU A 23 -17.67 -7.83 -3.22
CA GLU A 23 -16.83 -6.70 -3.63
C GLU A 23 -16.49 -5.78 -2.45
N ARG A 24 -17.46 -5.52 -1.56
CA ARG A 24 -17.19 -4.74 -0.34
C ARG A 24 -16.12 -5.40 0.53
N LYS A 25 -16.20 -6.73 0.72
CA LYS A 25 -15.19 -7.48 1.48
C LYS A 25 -13.81 -7.35 0.84
N HIS A 26 -13.71 -7.54 -0.47
CA HIS A 26 -12.43 -7.43 -1.19
C HIS A 26 -11.84 -6.01 -1.12
N ILE A 27 -12.67 -4.97 -1.21
CA ILE A 27 -12.20 -3.58 -1.07
C ILE A 27 -11.68 -3.32 0.35
N ILE A 28 -12.39 -3.80 1.37
CA ILE A 28 -11.96 -3.65 2.78
C ILE A 28 -10.64 -4.40 3.01
N GLN A 29 -10.50 -5.61 2.47
CA GLN A 29 -9.27 -6.39 2.56
C GLN A 29 -8.10 -5.67 1.87
N ALA A 30 -8.29 -5.16 0.65
CA ALA A 30 -7.27 -4.40 -0.06
C ALA A 30 -6.87 -3.12 0.69
N ARG A 31 -7.84 -2.41 1.27
CA ARG A 31 -7.59 -1.23 2.12
C ARG A 31 -6.77 -1.61 3.35
N ASN A 32 -7.12 -2.70 4.03
CA ASN A 32 -6.44 -3.11 5.26
C ASN A 32 -5.02 -3.61 4.98
N HIS A 33 -4.81 -4.32 3.86
CA HIS A 33 -3.47 -4.68 3.40
C HIS A 33 -2.61 -3.43 3.16
N LEU A 34 -3.13 -2.43 2.43
CA LEU A 34 -2.43 -1.17 2.20
C LEU A 34 -2.15 -0.42 3.51
N ALA A 35 -3.11 -0.37 4.43
CA ALA A 35 -2.94 0.25 5.73
C ALA A 35 -1.81 -0.41 6.54
N GLY A 36 -1.73 -1.75 6.52
CA GLY A 36 -0.65 -2.48 7.17
C GLY A 36 0.73 -2.13 6.59
N SER A 37 0.86 -2.09 5.26
CA SER A 37 2.10 -1.68 4.59
C SER A 37 2.54 -0.27 5.00
N LEU A 38 1.60 0.68 5.09
CA LEU A 38 1.89 2.07 5.48
C LEU A 38 2.28 2.25 6.96
N GLU A 39 1.88 1.34 7.84
CA GLU A 39 2.26 1.41 9.27
C GLU A 39 3.62 0.76 9.56
N GLY A 40 4.06 -0.21 8.75
CA GLY A 40 5.33 -0.92 8.94
C GLY A 40 6.53 -0.31 8.21
N ASP A 41 6.39 0.90 7.65
CA ASP A 41 7.37 1.55 6.76
C ASP A 41 7.85 0.67 5.58
N GLN A 42 7.04 -0.34 5.22
CA GLN A 42 7.33 -1.26 4.13
C GLN A 42 6.37 -0.96 2.99
N LEU A 43 6.94 -0.52 1.87
CA LEU A 43 6.16 -0.32 0.65
C LEU A 43 5.54 -1.64 0.20
N PRO A 44 4.32 -1.61 -0.37
CA PRO A 44 3.76 -2.77 -1.02
C PRO A 44 4.73 -3.31 -2.09
N PRO A 45 4.76 -4.64 -2.31
CA PRO A 45 5.59 -5.21 -3.35
C PRO A 45 5.25 -4.62 -4.71
N LEU A 46 6.27 -4.48 -5.57
CA LEU A 46 6.08 -4.07 -6.96
C LEU A 46 5.13 -5.02 -7.69
N MET A 47 4.17 -4.45 -8.40
CA MET A 47 3.20 -5.19 -9.20
C MET A 47 3.85 -5.98 -10.35
N ARG A 48 4.98 -5.48 -10.89
CA ARG A 48 5.72 -6.08 -12.02
C ARG A 48 4.88 -6.36 -13.26
N ASP A 49 3.79 -5.61 -13.45
CA ASP A 49 2.95 -5.67 -14.64
C ASP A 49 3.32 -4.54 -15.60
N GLU A 50 3.92 -4.89 -16.74
CA GLU A 50 4.40 -3.91 -17.71
C GLU A 50 3.28 -2.99 -18.20
N ARG A 51 2.09 -3.52 -18.45
CA ARG A 51 0.97 -2.75 -18.96
C ARG A 51 0.55 -1.67 -17.97
N THR A 52 0.39 -2.02 -16.69
CA THR A 52 0.01 -1.07 -15.64
C THR A 52 1.13 -0.08 -15.36
N CYS A 53 2.37 -0.56 -15.19
CA CYS A 53 3.52 0.28 -14.92
C CYS A 53 3.80 1.27 -16.07
N SER A 54 3.54 0.88 -17.33
CA SER A 54 3.76 1.76 -18.48
C SER A 54 2.90 3.03 -18.48
N ARG A 55 1.72 2.98 -17.88
CA ARG A 55 0.74 4.09 -17.80
C ARG A 55 0.67 4.73 -16.41
N CYS A 56 1.46 4.24 -15.46
CA CYS A 56 1.46 4.73 -14.09
C CYS A 56 2.14 6.12 -14.02
N PHE A 57 1.45 7.10 -13.46
CA PHE A 57 2.00 8.45 -13.28
C PHE A 57 3.15 8.49 -12.26
N GLN A 58 3.17 7.54 -11.32
CA GLN A 58 4.20 7.44 -10.26
C GLN A 58 5.39 6.58 -10.69
N ARG A 59 5.46 6.14 -11.95
CA ARG A 59 6.46 5.18 -12.43
C ARG A 59 7.88 5.61 -12.09
N ASP A 60 8.25 6.85 -12.39
CA ASP A 60 9.63 7.29 -12.25
C ASP A 60 10.07 7.34 -10.76
N ASN A 61 9.18 7.81 -9.89
CA ASN A 61 9.38 7.76 -8.43
C ASN A 61 9.43 6.32 -7.91
N CYS A 62 8.56 5.45 -8.40
CA CYS A 62 8.49 4.04 -7.99
C CYS A 62 9.78 3.28 -8.38
N MET A 63 10.23 3.42 -9.64
CA MET A 63 11.49 2.83 -10.10
C MET A 63 12.68 3.43 -9.35
N GLY A 64 12.62 4.74 -9.09
CA GLY A 64 13.67 5.42 -8.35
C GLY A 64 13.83 4.92 -6.93
N LEU A 65 12.73 4.80 -6.21
CA LEU A 65 12.70 4.28 -4.86
C LEU A 65 13.13 2.81 -4.82
N HIS A 66 12.68 2.00 -5.77
CA HIS A 66 13.10 0.60 -5.91
C HIS A 66 14.62 0.47 -6.07
N LYS A 67 15.23 1.27 -6.95
CA LYS A 67 16.69 1.27 -7.15
C LYS A 67 17.44 1.80 -5.93
N LEU A 68 17.03 2.98 -5.45
CA LEU A 68 17.80 3.75 -4.48
C LEU A 68 17.66 3.22 -3.05
N VAL A 69 16.51 2.65 -2.68
CA VAL A 69 16.23 2.23 -1.30
C VAL A 69 16.11 0.72 -1.18
N GLU A 70 15.45 0.05 -2.12
CA GLU A 70 15.21 -1.40 -2.06
C GLU A 70 16.34 -2.22 -2.73
N GLY A 71 17.27 -1.57 -3.43
CA GLY A 71 18.35 -2.25 -4.15
C GLY A 71 17.89 -3.03 -5.38
N GLY A 72 16.75 -2.64 -5.96
CA GLY A 72 16.16 -3.26 -7.13
C GLY A 72 17.01 -3.20 -8.40
N THR A 73 16.79 -4.17 -9.27
CA THR A 73 17.41 -4.29 -10.60
C THR A 73 16.36 -4.17 -11.71
N ALA A 74 16.82 -4.12 -12.95
CA ALA A 74 15.95 -4.10 -14.12
C ALA A 74 15.01 -5.31 -14.14
N GLU A 75 15.50 -6.49 -13.74
CA GLU A 75 14.73 -7.74 -13.67
C GLU A 75 13.67 -7.70 -12.56
N SER A 76 14.01 -7.17 -11.38
CA SER A 76 13.06 -7.11 -10.26
C SER A 76 11.96 -6.06 -10.44
N SER A 77 12.15 -5.12 -11.37
CA SER A 77 11.19 -4.06 -11.70
C SER A 77 9.99 -4.53 -12.52
N GLY A 78 10.16 -5.59 -13.32
CA GLY A 78 9.17 -6.04 -14.31
C GLY A 78 9.05 -5.16 -15.56
N ILE A 79 9.84 -4.08 -15.68
CA ILE A 79 9.91 -3.19 -16.85
C ILE A 79 11.37 -2.77 -17.17
N PRO A 80 12.23 -3.73 -17.52
CA PRO A 80 13.70 -3.54 -17.55
C PRO A 80 14.16 -2.34 -18.39
N ASP A 81 13.65 -2.20 -19.62
CA ASP A 81 14.08 -1.12 -20.53
C ASP A 81 13.80 0.27 -19.97
N LYS A 82 12.63 0.46 -19.36
CA LYS A 82 12.23 1.74 -18.76
C LYS A 82 12.95 1.97 -17.44
N PHE A 83 13.19 0.91 -16.66
CA PHE A 83 13.92 1.01 -15.41
C PHE A 83 15.36 1.49 -15.64
N GLU A 84 16.08 0.91 -16.60
CA GLU A 84 17.44 1.35 -16.94
C GLU A 84 17.45 2.77 -17.51
N LEU A 85 16.47 3.13 -18.36
CA LEU A 85 16.34 4.49 -18.86
C LEU A 85 16.21 5.53 -17.72
N ILE A 86 15.46 5.20 -16.67
CA ILE A 86 15.22 6.09 -15.53
C ILE A 86 16.42 6.14 -14.58
N THR A 87 17.07 4.99 -14.33
CA THR A 87 18.00 4.83 -13.19
C THR A 87 19.48 4.78 -13.56
N SER A 88 19.82 4.58 -14.84
CA SER A 88 21.21 4.44 -15.31
C SER A 88 22.11 5.64 -15.03
N GLN A 89 21.54 6.84 -14.91
CA GLN A 89 22.30 8.09 -14.78
C GLN A 89 22.66 8.45 -13.33
N TRP A 90 22.33 7.60 -12.34
CA TRP A 90 22.52 7.95 -10.94
C TRP A 90 23.82 7.40 -10.37
N PRO A 91 24.80 8.27 -10.05
CA PRO A 91 26.03 7.84 -9.42
C PRO A 91 25.77 7.36 -7.98
N PRO A 92 26.63 6.48 -7.42
CA PRO A 92 26.48 5.98 -6.05
C PRO A 92 26.39 7.08 -4.97
N SER A 93 27.00 8.25 -5.22
CA SER A 93 26.92 9.41 -4.32
C SER A 93 25.49 9.93 -4.14
N HIS A 94 24.69 9.93 -5.21
CA HIS A 94 23.29 10.34 -5.14
C HIS A 94 22.45 9.34 -4.36
N SER A 95 22.73 8.04 -4.52
CA SER A 95 22.05 6.98 -3.75
C SER A 95 22.30 7.11 -2.26
N ASN A 96 23.55 7.32 -1.85
CA ASN A 96 23.90 7.50 -0.44
C ASN A 96 23.25 8.75 0.16
N PHE A 97 23.25 9.86 -0.58
CA PHE A 97 22.57 11.09 -0.16
C PHE A 97 21.06 10.85 0.00
N PHE A 98 20.41 10.28 -1.02
CA PHE A 98 18.97 10.03 -1.02
C PHE A 98 18.56 9.10 0.13
N GLN A 99 19.23 7.95 0.30
CA GLN A 99 18.93 7.01 1.37
C GLN A 99 19.04 7.65 2.76
N LYS A 100 20.05 8.50 2.98
CA LYS A 100 20.23 9.19 4.26
C LYS A 100 19.04 10.11 4.56
N TRP A 101 18.63 10.93 3.59
CA TRP A 101 17.53 11.87 3.78
C TRP A 101 16.17 11.17 3.84
N TYR A 102 15.95 10.16 2.99
CA TYR A 102 14.75 9.34 3.02
C TYR A 102 14.53 8.73 4.41
N ARG A 103 15.57 8.09 4.98
CA ARG A 103 15.49 7.52 6.34
C ARG A 103 15.27 8.58 7.41
N ALA A 104 15.95 9.72 7.32
CA ALA A 104 15.77 10.81 8.28
C ALA A 104 14.32 11.31 8.30
N LEU A 105 13.72 11.51 7.12
CA LEU A 105 12.32 11.93 6.98
C LEU A 105 11.35 10.86 7.50
N CYS A 106 11.59 9.58 7.20
CA CYS A 106 10.77 8.49 7.73
C CYS A 106 10.79 8.47 9.26
N TYR A 107 11.97 8.63 9.89
CA TYR A 107 12.07 8.69 11.35
C TYR A 107 11.37 9.90 11.96
N GLU A 108 11.45 11.07 11.32
CA GLU A 108 10.72 12.26 11.76
C GLU A 108 9.20 12.07 11.68
N GLU A 109 8.72 11.46 10.59
CA GLU A 109 7.30 11.13 10.42
C GLU A 109 6.83 10.12 11.47
N GLU A 110 7.59 9.05 11.68
CA GLU A 110 7.31 8.01 12.66
C GLU A 110 7.26 8.61 14.08
N TYR A 111 8.24 9.45 14.43
CA TYR A 111 8.26 10.16 15.70
C TYR A 111 7.02 11.05 15.88
N GLY A 112 6.65 11.83 14.86
CA GLY A 112 5.45 12.67 14.87
C GLY A 112 4.16 11.87 15.03
N ARG A 113 4.07 10.72 14.35
CA ARG A 113 2.94 9.78 14.43
C ARG A 113 2.84 9.16 15.82
N ASN A 114 3.95 8.68 16.39
CA ASN A 114 4.02 8.09 17.72
C ASN A 114 3.67 9.10 18.82
N ARG A 115 4.14 10.35 18.72
CA ARG A 115 3.75 11.44 19.62
C ARG A 115 2.24 11.69 19.59
N SER A 116 1.65 11.66 18.39
CA SER A 116 0.21 11.86 18.20
C SER A 116 -0.61 10.70 18.78
N ARG A 117 -0.12 9.46 18.65
CA ARG A 117 -0.72 8.25 19.24
C ARG A 117 -0.70 8.31 20.76
N LEU A 118 0.45 8.61 21.37
CA LEU A 118 0.56 8.78 22.83
C LEU A 118 -0.44 9.81 23.35
N ASN A 119 -0.54 10.98 22.69
CA ASN A 119 -1.51 12.01 23.05
C ASN A 119 -2.98 11.57 22.97
N ARG A 120 -3.33 10.63 22.08
CA ARG A 120 -4.68 10.07 21.99
C ARG A 120 -4.95 9.04 23.09
N SER A 121 -3.97 8.18 23.34
CA SER A 121 -4.03 7.19 24.43
C SER A 121 -4.16 7.88 25.79
N SER A 122 -3.41 8.97 26.04
CA SER A 122 -3.55 9.80 27.25
C SER A 122 -4.93 10.47 27.39
N LYS A 123 -5.72 10.56 26.32
CA LYS A 123 -7.10 11.05 26.32
C LYS A 123 -8.14 9.92 26.35
N GLY A 124 -7.73 8.67 26.59
CA GLY A 124 -8.61 7.51 26.70
C GLY A 124 -9.06 6.91 25.36
N PHE A 125 -8.43 7.27 24.25
CA PHE A 125 -8.71 6.73 22.92
C PHE A 125 -7.55 5.86 22.45
N ASP A 126 -7.65 4.54 22.69
CA ASP A 126 -6.68 3.58 22.18
C ASP A 126 -7.23 2.86 20.94
N LEU A 127 -6.59 3.09 19.80
CA LEU A 127 -6.87 2.42 18.53
C LEU A 127 -5.79 1.37 18.35
N LEU A 128 -5.95 0.24 19.06
CA LEU A 128 -5.01 -0.85 18.96
C LEU A 128 -5.31 -1.64 17.67
N LEU A 129 -4.34 -1.67 16.76
CA LEU A 129 -4.41 -2.54 15.60
C LEU A 129 -4.19 -3.98 16.07
N HIS A 130 -5.26 -4.71 16.32
CA HIS A 130 -5.16 -6.13 16.58
C HIS A 130 -4.99 -6.85 15.24
N ALA A 131 -3.80 -7.40 15.00
CA ALA A 131 -3.62 -8.47 14.04
C ALA A 131 -4.30 -9.72 14.63
N GLU A 132 -5.62 -9.84 14.47
CA GLU A 132 -6.30 -11.10 14.76
C GLU A 132 -5.87 -12.12 13.71
N ALA A 133 -5.37 -13.27 14.17
CA ALA A 133 -5.02 -14.39 13.32
C ALA A 133 -6.20 -14.74 12.41
N VAL A 134 -5.87 -15.11 11.17
CA VAL A 134 -6.81 -15.50 10.11
C VAL A 134 -7.87 -16.44 10.70
N HIS A 135 -9.12 -15.98 10.78
CA HIS A 135 -10.24 -16.90 10.89
C HIS A 135 -10.26 -17.69 9.58
N PRO A 136 -10.11 -19.02 9.59
CA PRO A 136 -10.17 -19.80 8.37
C PRO A 136 -11.56 -19.57 7.76
N LEU A 137 -11.61 -18.87 6.63
CA LEU A 137 -12.77 -18.90 5.76
C LEU A 137 -12.86 -20.36 5.30
N SER A 138 -13.79 -21.08 5.90
CA SER A 138 -14.07 -22.47 5.60
C SER A 138 -14.31 -22.61 4.10
N GLN A 139 -13.42 -23.37 3.47
CA GLN A 139 -13.50 -23.94 2.12
C GLN A 139 -13.30 -22.99 0.93
N GLU A 140 -12.05 -22.62 0.65
CA GLU A 140 -11.59 -22.50 -0.74
C GLU A 140 -10.33 -23.34 -0.95
N LYS A 141 -10.38 -24.17 -1.98
CA LYS A 141 -9.41 -25.19 -2.37
C LYS A 141 -8.15 -24.50 -2.92
N GLU A 142 -6.99 -24.87 -2.37
CA GLU A 142 -5.61 -24.60 -2.84
C GLU A 142 -5.41 -23.37 -3.75
N ARG A 143 -5.09 -22.21 -3.15
CA ARG A 143 -4.40 -21.10 -3.82
C ARG A 143 -3.06 -20.85 -3.11
N ALA A 144 -2.05 -20.49 -3.91
CA ALA A 144 -0.63 -20.29 -3.56
C ALA A 144 -0.41 -19.40 -2.32
N PRO A 145 0.79 -19.44 -1.68
CA PRO A 145 1.00 -18.85 -0.36
C PRO A 145 1.25 -17.34 -0.44
N ASP A 146 0.22 -16.56 -0.74
CA ASP A 146 0.14 -15.15 -0.36
C ASP A 146 -0.87 -15.02 0.80
N LEU A 147 -0.39 -15.30 2.01
CA LEU A 147 -1.19 -15.20 3.24
C LEU A 147 -1.68 -13.77 3.43
N GLY A 148 -2.92 -13.50 3.00
CA GLY A 148 -3.61 -12.25 3.25
C GLY A 148 -3.88 -12.06 4.74
N HIS A 149 -3.09 -11.21 5.40
CA HIS A 149 -3.38 -10.76 6.75
C HIS A 149 -4.62 -9.85 6.75
N CYS A 150 -5.68 -10.26 7.43
CA CYS A 150 -6.86 -9.42 7.65
C CYS A 150 -6.69 -8.65 8.97
N TYR A 151 -6.48 -7.34 8.88
CA TYR A 151 -6.48 -6.46 10.04
C TYR A 151 -7.92 -6.03 10.36
N THR A 152 -8.29 -6.00 11.65
CA THR A 152 -9.54 -5.38 12.10
C THR A 152 -9.24 -4.27 13.10
N PHE A 153 -9.92 -3.13 12.95
CA PHE A 153 -9.81 -2.02 13.87
C PHE A 153 -10.88 -2.16 14.94
N LYS A 154 -10.49 -2.35 16.20
CA LYS A 154 -11.41 -2.29 17.34
C LYS A 154 -11.07 -1.04 18.15
N LEU A 155 -12.07 -0.20 18.39
CA LEU A 155 -11.97 0.90 19.34
C LEU A 155 -12.16 0.32 20.73
N SER A 156 -11.08 0.20 21.50
CA SER A 156 -11.14 -0.15 22.92
C SER A 156 -11.01 1.13 23.75
N LYS A 157 -11.87 1.31 24.73
CA LYS A 157 -11.61 2.29 25.80
C LYS A 157 -10.52 1.72 26.69
N SER A 158 -9.48 2.51 26.95
CA SER A 158 -8.52 2.18 28.01
C SER A 158 -9.25 2.32 29.35
N SER A 159 -9.32 1.23 30.11
CA SER A 159 -9.76 1.23 31.50
C SER A 159 -8.85 2.07 32.38
#